data_AF-A0A162LJ37-F1
#
_entry.id   AF-A0A162LJ37-F1
#
_cell.length_a   1.000
_cell.length_b   1.000
_cell.length_c   1.000
_cell.angle_alpha   90.00
_cell.angle_beta   90.00
_cell.angle_gamma   90.00
#
_symmetry.space_group_name_H-M   'P 1'
#
loop_
_entity.id
_entity.type
_entity.pdbx_description
1 polymer ?
#
loop_
_entity_poly.entity_id
_entity_poly.type
_entity_poly.pdbx_seq_one_letter_code
_entity_poly.pdbx_strand_id
1 'polypeptide(L)' 'MPEIDKRAAAQQAVDILHEISTILNCHLDRKTVSICVALIEQGVNPEALAQVIRELRQEAQLVEQDMERQ' A
#
# COMPACT_ATOMS: atom_id res chain seq x y z
N MET A 1 -11.54 -19.61 20.39
CA MET A 1 -12.47 -19.18 19.32
C MET A 1 -11.63 -18.91 18.08
N PRO A 2 -11.55 -19.83 17.11
CA PRO A 2 -10.52 -19.82 16.05
C PRO A 2 -10.61 -18.64 15.07
N GLU A 3 -11.77 -17.99 14.92
CA GLU A 3 -11.94 -16.81 14.05
C GLU A 3 -11.28 -15.54 14.60
N ILE A 4 -11.20 -15.40 15.93
CA ILE A 4 -10.54 -14.25 16.57
C ILE A 4 -9.03 -14.33 16.31
N ASP A 5 -8.47 -15.54 16.32
CA ASP A 5 -7.04 -15.80 16.12
C ASP A 5 -6.59 -15.44 14.69
N LYS A 6 -7.41 -15.77 13.68
CA LYS A 6 -7.13 -15.39 12.28
C LYS A 6 -7.12 -13.89 12.06
N ARG A 7 -8.09 -13.18 12.64
CA ARG A 7 -8.18 -11.72 12.51
C ARG A 7 -7.01 -11.03 13.21
N ALA A 8 -6.60 -11.52 14.37
CA ALA A 8 -5.42 -11.03 15.07
C ALA A 8 -4.14 -11.29 14.27
N ALA A 9 -3.99 -12.47 13.67
CA ALA A 9 -2.84 -12.81 12.83
C ALA A 9 -2.76 -11.92 11.58
N ALA A 10 -3.88 -11.68 10.89
CA ALA A 10 -3.91 -10.79 9.72
C ALA A 10 -3.52 -9.35 10.08
N GLN A 11 -4.02 -8.84 11.21
CA GLN A 11 -3.66 -7.53 11.72
C GLN A 11 -2.15 -7.43 12.02
N GLN A 12 -1.59 -8.45 12.68
CA GLN A 12 -0.15 -8.52 12.97
C GLN A 12 0.70 -8.59 11.70
N ALA A 13 0.26 -9.35 10.69
CA ALA A 13 0.96 -9.42 9.40
C ALA A 13 1.02 -8.05 8.73
N VAL A 14 -0.08 -7.29 8.70
CA VAL A 14 -0.10 -5.92 8.16
C VAL A 14 0.82 -4.99 8.94
N ASP A 15 0.86 -5.12 10.27
CA ASP A 15 1.73 -4.28 11.10
C ASP A 15 3.21 -4.53 10.80
N ILE A 16 3.62 -5.80 10.69
CA ILE A 16 4.99 -6.19 10.28
C ILE A 16 5.31 -5.67 8.87
N LEU A 17 4.39 -5.82 7.91
CA LEU A 17 4.60 -5.36 6.54
C LEU A 17 4.72 -3.83 6.45
N HIS A 18 3.97 -3.10 7.28
CA HIS A 18 4.07 -1.65 7.37
C HIS A 18 5.40 -1.18 7.98
N GLU A 19 5.92 -1.88 8.98
CA GLU A 19 7.27 -1.62 9.51
C GLU A 19 8.34 -1.85 8.44
N ILE A 20 8.26 -2.96 7.68
CA ILE A 20 9.17 -3.23 6.56
C ILE A 20 9.10 -2.11 5.51
N SER A 21 7.90 -1.70 5.11
CA SER A 21 7.69 -0.58 4.19
C SER A 21 8.34 0.71 4.68
N THR A 22 8.28 0.97 5.99
CA THR A 22 8.88 2.15 6.61
C THR A 22 10.41 2.07 6.56
N ILE A 23 10.99 0.92 6.93
CA ILE A 23 12.46 0.70 6.88
C ILE A 23 13.00 0.87 5.46
N LEU A 24 12.24 0.42 4.47
CA LEU A 24 12.61 0.53 3.05
C LEU A 24 12.24 1.87 2.42
N ASN A 25 11.70 2.83 3.19
CA ASN A 25 11.23 4.12 2.69
C ASN A 25 10.29 4.01 1.48
N CYS A 26 9.37 3.04 1.47
CA CYS A 26 8.39 2.91 0.39
C CYS A 26 7.30 4.02 0.46
N HIS A 27 7.23 4.74 1.58
CA HIS A 27 6.24 5.78 1.85
C HIS A 27 4.80 5.28 1.69
N LEU A 28 4.51 4.04 2.11
CA LEU A 28 3.15 3.49 2.11
C LEU A 28 2.60 3.55 3.53
N ASP A 29 1.43 4.16 3.69
CA ASP A 29 0.71 4.13 4.97
C ASP A 29 0.07 2.75 5.22
N ARG A 30 -0.37 2.51 6.45
CA ARG A 30 -0.93 1.21 6.86
C ARG A 30 -2.16 0.81 6.04
N LYS A 31 -2.96 1.78 5.61
CA LYS A 31 -4.14 1.56 4.77
C LYS A 31 -3.73 1.07 3.38
N THR A 32 -2.74 1.73 2.76
CA THR A 32 -2.21 1.39 1.44
C THR A 32 -1.58 0.01 1.46
N VAL A 33 -0.78 -0.32 2.49
CA VAL A 33 -0.24 -1.68 2.67
C VAL A 33 -1.36 -2.72 2.72
N SER A 34 -2.43 -2.46 3.49
CA SER A 34 -3.58 -3.37 3.58
C SER A 34 -4.27 -3.58 2.23
N ILE A 35 -4.41 -2.51 1.43
CA ILE A 35 -4.99 -2.59 0.09
C ILE A 35 -4.08 -3.40 -0.84
N CYS A 36 -2.76 -3.16 -0.81
CA CYS A 36 -1.80 -3.90 -1.62
C CYS A 36 -1.83 -5.40 -1.30
N VAL A 37 -1.87 -5.76 -0.01
CA VAL A 37 -2.00 -7.17 0.42
C VAL A 37 -3.28 -7.78 -0.16
N ALA A 38 -4.43 -7.12 -0.01
CA ALA A 38 -5.69 -7.63 -0.54
C ALA A 38 -5.66 -7.83 -2.07
N LEU A 39 -5.08 -6.89 -2.82
CA LEU A 39 -4.94 -7.01 -4.28
C LEU A 39 -4.03 -8.19 -4.67
N ILE A 40 -2.90 -8.34 -3.98
CA ILE A 40 -1.95 -9.45 -4.23
C ILE A 40 -2.59 -10.80 -3.88
N GLU A 41 -3.36 -10.87 -2.79
CA GLU A 41 -4.13 -12.07 -2.43
C GLU A 41 -5.20 -12.45 -3.47
N GLN A 42 -5.71 -11.48 -4.23
CA GLN A 42 -6.61 -11.72 -5.38
C GLN A 42 -5.86 -12.06 -6.68
N GLY A 43 -4.53 -12.20 -6.63
CA GLY A 43 -3.70 -12.61 -7.77
C GLY A 43 -3.15 -11.45 -8.61
N VAL A 44 -3.25 -10.20 -8.14
CA VAL A 44 -2.60 -9.06 -8.81
C VAL A 44 -1.08 -9.21 -8.72
N ASN A 45 -0.39 -9.00 -9.85
CA ASN A 45 1.06 -9.04 -9.89
C ASN A 45 1.68 -7.88 -9.06
N PRO A 46 2.58 -8.14 -8.10
CA PRO A 46 3.17 -7.11 -7.24
C PRO A 46 4.00 -6.06 -7.98
N GLU A 47 4.71 -6.44 -9.05
CA GLU A 47 5.55 -5.54 -9.84
C GLU A 47 4.69 -4.56 -10.64
N ALA A 48 3.62 -5.06 -11.26
CA ALA A 48 2.64 -4.23 -11.95
C ALA A 48 1.92 -3.28 -10.99
N LEU A 49 1.54 -3.76 -9.80
CA LEU A 49 0.95 -2.91 -8.76
C LEU A 49 1.90 -1.80 -8.30
N ALA A 50 3.18 -2.12 -8.10
CA ALA A 50 4.19 -1.12 -7.74
C ALA A 50 4.35 -0.06 -8.84
N GLN A 51 4.30 -0.46 -10.11
CA GLN A 51 4.34 0.47 -11.25
C GLN A 51 3.16 1.43 -11.22
N VAL A 52 1.93 0.92 -11.05
CA VAL A 52 0.71 1.75 -10.96
C VAL A 52 0.78 2.73 -9.79
N ILE A 53 1.26 2.30 -8.61
CA ILE A 53 1.41 3.20 -7.45
C ILE A 53 2.37 4.35 -7.76
N ARG A 54 3.46 4.08 -8.49
CA ARG A 54 4.43 5.11 -8.89
C ARG A 54 3.83 6.09 -9.88
N GLU A 55 3.10 5.61 -10.88
CA GLU A 55 2.42 6.43 -11.88
C GLU A 55 1.38 7.35 -11.24
N LEU A 56 0.50 6.81 -10.38
CA LEU A 56 -0.51 7.61 -9.68
C LEU A 56 0.10 8.70 -8.78
N ARG A 57 1.24 8.43 -8.14
CA ARG A 57 1.97 9.44 -7.34
C ARG A 57 2.54 10.54 -8.21
N GLN A 58 3.07 10.20 -9.38
CA GLN A 58 3.60 11.18 -10.34
C GLN A 58 2.47 12.05 -10.89
N GLU A 59 1.35 11.43 -11.30
CA GLU A 59 0.17 12.16 -11.78
C GLU A 59 -0.40 13.11 -10.73
N ALA A 60 -0.52 12.66 -9.48
CA ALA A 60 -0.98 13.51 -8.38
C ALA A 60 -0.09 14.75 -8.21
N GLN A 61 1.23 14.58 -8.26
CA GLN A 61 2.18 15.68 -8.16
C GLN A 61 2.05 16.67 -9.34
N LEU A 62 1.82 16.17 -10.56
CA LEU A 62 1.61 17.03 -11.73
C LEU A 62 0.32 17.83 -11.60
N VAL A 63 -0.77 17.21 -11.14
CA VAL A 63 -2.04 17.88 -10.90
C VAL A 63 -1.90 18.98 -9.86
N GLU A 64 -1.19 18.72 -8.75
CA GLU A 64 -0.92 19.73 -7.72
C GLU A 64 -0.16 20.94 -8.29
N GLN A 65 0.90 20.69 -9.09
CA GLN A 65 1.68 21.76 -9.73
C GLN A 65 0.86 22.59 -10.72
N ASP A 66 -0.02 21.95 -11.49
CA ASP A 66 -0.85 22.64 -12.46
C ASP A 66 -1.94 23.49 -11.79
N MET A 67 -2.45 23.08 -10.62
CA MET A 67 -3.35 23.90 -9.81
C MET A 67 -2.64 25.11 -9.21
N GLU A 68 -1.40 24.98 -8.75
CA GLU A 68 -0.63 26.09 -8.17
C GLU A 68 -0.23 27.16 -9.21
N ARG A 69 -0.20 26.79 -10.50
CA ARG A 69 0.10 27.70 -11.62
C ARG A 69 -1.11 28.51 -12.09
N GLN A 70 -2.32 28.19 -11.62
CA GLN A 70 -3.57 28.88 -11.96
C GLN A 70 -3.94 29.92 -10.90
#